data_AF-A0A6G1CEK2-F1
#
_entry.id   AF-A0A6G1CEK2-F1
#
_cell.length_a   1.000
_cell.length_b   1.000
_cell.length_c   1.000
_cell.angle_alpha   90.00
_cell.angle_beta   90.00
_cell.angle_gamma   90.00
#
_symmetry.space_group_name_H-M   'P 1'
#
loop_
_entity.id
_entity.type
_entity.pdbx_description
1 polymer ?
#
loop_
_entity_poly.entity_id
_entity_poly.type
_entity_poly.pdbx_seq_one_letter_code
_entity_poly.pdbx_strand_id
1 'polypeptide(L)'
;MWHSENSHIHGDWEEDPSPHGAIYSSLRSLVSPPRKYRGTHQDNGCARSRCQYIVKYGDGSNTTGTYTAPADTLTLSGSGAIKSFQFGCSHAESGFKDQTDGLMGLGGGAQSLVSQTAATYGKSFSYCLPPTSGSSGFLTLGGPSGGGASGFVTTRMLRSRQIPTFYGARLQDIAVGGKKLGLSPSGFSAGSLVDSGAVITRLLPTAYSALSSAFKDGMKQYPNVRS
;
A
#
# COMPACT_ATOMS: atom_id res chain seq x y z
N MET A 1 4.49 15.71 10.53
CA MET A 1 4.27 14.41 11.26
C MET A 1 3.99 13.35 10.20
N TRP A 2 4.75 12.27 10.13
CA TRP A 2 4.57 11.25 9.08
C TRP A 2 3.36 10.37 9.41
N HIS A 3 2.39 10.29 8.50
CA HIS A 3 1.28 9.35 8.60
C HIS A 3 1.54 8.11 7.75
N SER A 4 1.18 6.94 8.28
CA SER A 4 0.69 5.85 7.45
C SER A 4 -0.76 6.22 7.16
N GLU A 5 -1.07 6.59 5.92
CA GLU A 5 -2.32 7.25 5.54
C GLU A 5 -3.57 6.52 6.07
N ASN A 6 -4.41 7.25 6.80
CA ASN A 6 -5.85 7.05 6.87
C ASN A 6 -6.46 8.41 7.17
N SER A 7 -7.28 8.95 6.26
CA SER A 7 -7.99 10.20 6.49
C SER A 7 -9.41 10.16 5.92
N HIS A 8 -10.35 10.47 6.82
CA HIS A 8 -11.75 10.87 6.61
C HIS A 8 -12.77 9.83 6.14
N ILE A 9 -13.52 9.29 7.12
CA ILE A 9 -14.90 8.87 6.93
C ILE A 9 -15.78 10.07 7.33
N HIS A 10 -16.13 10.91 6.36
CA HIS A 10 -17.44 11.54 6.37
C HIS A 10 -18.33 10.67 5.49
N GLY A 11 -19.42 10.18 6.07
CA GLY A 11 -20.36 9.33 5.37
C GLY A 11 -20.94 10.08 4.18
N ASP A 12 -20.70 9.53 3.00
CA ASP A 12 -21.61 9.55 1.86
C ASP A 12 -21.25 8.35 1.00
N TRP A 13 -22.22 7.46 0.79
CA TRP A 13 -22.10 6.34 -0.13
C TRP A 13 -22.33 6.87 -1.54
N GLU A 14 -21.32 7.49 -2.13
CA GLU A 14 -21.39 7.90 -3.54
C GLU A 14 -21.02 6.68 -4.42
N GLU A 15 -22.00 6.12 -5.11
CA GLU A 15 -21.76 5.25 -6.27
C GLU A 15 -21.10 6.10 -7.37
N ASP A 16 -19.87 5.78 -7.80
CA ASP A 16 -19.28 6.35 -9.02
C ASP A 16 -19.49 5.37 -10.19
N PRO A 17 -20.40 5.65 -11.14
CA PRO A 17 -20.63 4.85 -12.32
C PRO A 17 -19.79 5.42 -13.48
N SER A 18 -18.46 5.43 -13.36
CA SER A 18 -17.58 5.85 -14.46
C SER A 18 -17.10 4.66 -15.31
N PRO A 19 -17.37 4.62 -16.63
CA PRO A 19 -16.99 3.53 -17.53
C PRO A 19 -15.50 3.53 -17.94
N HIS A 20 -14.65 4.27 -17.23
CA HIS A 20 -13.20 4.33 -17.46
C HIS A 20 -12.42 3.76 -16.27
N GLY A 21 -12.80 2.55 -15.83
CA GLY A 21 -12.11 1.80 -14.78
C GLY A 21 -10.79 1.21 -15.29
N ALA A 22 -9.72 2.00 -15.29
CA ALA A 22 -8.37 1.48 -15.48
C ALA A 22 -7.86 0.78 -14.21
N ILE A 23 -8.48 -0.34 -13.82
CA ILE A 23 -7.93 -1.27 -12.81
C ILE A 23 -7.62 -2.60 -13.48
N TYR A 24 -6.87 -2.60 -14.58
CA TYR A 24 -6.29 -3.84 -15.09
C TYR A 24 -4.93 -3.56 -15.70
N SER A 25 -3.92 -3.79 -14.88
CA SER A 25 -2.57 -3.95 -15.36
C SER A 25 -2.03 -5.14 -14.58
N SER A 26 -1.82 -6.27 -15.27
CA SER A 26 -1.13 -7.42 -14.67
C SER A 26 0.17 -6.94 -14.01
N LEU A 27 0.76 -7.73 -13.11
CA LEU A 27 2.12 -7.48 -12.61
C LEU A 27 3.14 -7.15 -13.73
N ARG A 28 2.87 -7.49 -15.01
CA ARG A 28 3.68 -7.10 -16.18
C ARG A 28 3.48 -5.66 -16.65
N SER A 29 2.32 -5.03 -16.44
CA SER A 29 2.05 -3.66 -16.89
C SER A 29 2.50 -2.59 -15.88
N LEU A 30 2.95 -3.00 -14.69
CA LEU A 30 3.74 -2.16 -13.77
C LEU A 30 5.25 -2.21 -14.09
N VAL A 31 5.67 -2.97 -15.11
CA VAL A 31 7.07 -3.14 -15.51
C VAL A 31 7.31 -2.38 -16.82
N SER A 32 7.90 -1.19 -16.71
CA SER A 32 8.69 -0.65 -17.81
C SER A 32 10.08 -1.27 -17.76
N PRO A 33 10.63 -1.82 -18.87
CA PRO A 33 12.02 -2.25 -18.90
C PRO A 33 12.95 -1.03 -18.70
N PRO A 34 14.15 -1.19 -18.11
CA PRO A 34 15.12 -0.12 -18.04
C PRO A 34 15.55 0.26 -19.47
N ARG A 35 15.02 1.36 -20.00
CA ARG A 35 15.49 1.91 -21.28
C ARG A 35 16.76 2.70 -21.04
N LYS A 36 17.76 2.46 -21.90
CA LYS A 36 18.97 3.29 -21.97
C LYS A 36 18.59 4.70 -22.43
N TYR A 37 19.21 5.67 -21.77
CA TYR A 37 18.93 7.11 -21.83
C TYR A 37 19.18 7.72 -23.22
N ARG A 38 18.19 8.45 -23.75
CA ARG A 38 18.34 9.55 -24.71
C ARG A 38 17.14 10.51 -24.58
N GLY A 39 17.34 11.62 -23.85
CA GLY A 39 16.54 12.85 -23.98
C GLY A 39 15.23 12.95 -23.18
N THR A 40 15.14 14.06 -22.43
CA THR A 40 13.94 14.86 -22.05
C THR A 40 12.70 14.20 -21.44
N HIS A 41 12.77 12.99 -20.89
CA HIS A 41 11.71 12.45 -20.04
C HIS A 41 12.20 12.21 -18.62
N GLN A 42 11.42 12.68 -17.64
CA GLN A 42 11.65 12.35 -16.23
C GLN A 42 11.46 10.84 -16.09
N ASP A 43 12.55 10.11 -15.84
CA ASP A 43 12.59 8.70 -15.48
C ASP A 43 13.46 8.57 -14.21
N ASN A 44 13.25 7.50 -13.43
CA ASN A 44 14.10 7.20 -12.27
C ASN A 44 15.57 7.03 -12.71
N GLY A 45 16.51 7.76 -12.10
CA GLY A 45 17.91 7.68 -12.51
C GLY A 45 18.84 8.63 -11.77
N CYS A 46 20.15 8.40 -11.90
CA CYS A 46 21.18 9.21 -11.27
C CYS A 46 22.09 9.85 -12.32
N ALA A 47 22.35 11.16 -12.18
CA ALA A 47 23.32 11.89 -12.98
C ALA A 47 24.21 12.73 -12.06
N ARG A 48 25.53 12.61 -12.22
CA ARG A 48 26.55 13.43 -11.52
C ARG A 48 26.20 13.69 -10.05
N SER A 49 26.04 12.59 -9.30
CA SER A 49 25.69 12.50 -7.87
C SER A 49 24.31 13.03 -7.43
N ARG A 50 23.39 13.31 -8.35
CA ARG A 50 21.97 13.58 -8.04
C ARG A 50 21.10 12.46 -8.60
N CYS A 51 20.37 11.79 -7.72
CA CYS A 51 19.42 10.75 -8.09
C CYS A 51 18.01 11.30 -8.04
N GLN A 52 17.27 11.14 -9.13
CA GLN A 52 15.88 11.55 -9.27
C GLN A 52 14.96 10.35 -9.07
N TYR A 53 13.77 10.64 -8.57
CA TYR A 53 12.71 9.65 -8.45
C TYR A 53 11.40 10.17 -9.01
N ILE A 54 10.56 9.20 -9.37
CA ILE A 54 9.18 9.34 -9.79
C ILE A 54 8.42 8.19 -9.15
N VAL A 55 7.39 8.56 -8.40
CA VAL A 55 6.43 7.61 -7.84
C VAL A 55 5.08 7.90 -8.47
N LYS A 56 4.42 6.84 -8.94
CA LYS A 56 3.05 6.88 -9.44
C LYS A 56 2.22 5.88 -8.65
N TYR A 57 1.11 6.34 -8.12
CA TYR A 57 0.18 5.55 -7.33
C TYR A 57 -0.99 5.08 -8.18
N GLY A 58 -1.69 4.05 -7.70
CA GLY A 58 -2.79 3.40 -8.43
C GLY A 58 -4.04 4.28 -8.58
N ASP A 59 -4.19 5.30 -7.74
CA ASP A 59 -5.24 6.33 -7.82
C ASP A 59 -4.93 7.45 -8.81
N GLY A 60 -3.74 7.41 -9.45
CA GLY A 60 -3.26 8.44 -10.38
C GLY A 60 -2.46 9.56 -9.72
N SER A 61 -2.39 9.61 -8.39
CA SER A 61 -1.50 10.56 -7.71
C SER A 61 -0.04 10.25 -8.02
N ASN A 62 0.80 11.28 -8.04
CA ASN A 62 2.20 11.14 -8.42
C ASN A 62 3.07 12.23 -7.80
N THR A 63 4.33 11.88 -7.57
CA THR A 63 5.35 12.80 -7.09
C THR A 63 6.67 12.55 -7.82
N THR A 64 7.39 13.63 -8.11
CA THR A 64 8.75 13.58 -8.63
C THR A 64 9.68 14.42 -7.78
N GLY A 65 10.91 13.95 -7.64
CA GLY A 65 11.82 14.53 -6.68
C GLY A 65 13.25 14.06 -6.83
N THR A 66 14.08 14.39 -5.84
CA THR A 66 15.46 13.93 -5.75
C THR A 66 15.69 13.20 -4.43
N TYR A 67 16.46 12.12 -4.46
CA TYR A 67 16.93 11.46 -3.25
C TYR A 67 18.03 12.27 -2.56
N THR A 68 18.01 12.27 -1.23
CA THR A 68 19.07 12.84 -0.40
C THR A 68 20.32 11.96 -0.43
N ALA A 69 21.48 12.58 -0.16
CA ALA A 69 22.68 11.83 0.19
C ALA A 69 22.48 11.13 1.55
N PRO A 70 23.16 9.99 1.84
CA PRO A 70 23.00 9.24 3.08
C PRO A 70 23.66 9.94 4.29
N ALA A 71 23.15 11.10 4.66
CA ALA A 71 23.70 11.96 5.71
C ALA A 71 22.70 12.21 6.84
N ASP A 72 21.40 12.14 6.56
CA ASP A 72 20.36 12.48 7.54
C ASP A 72 20.16 11.37 8.57
N THR A 73 19.61 11.76 9.72
CA THR A 73 19.28 10.84 10.82
C THR A 73 17.78 10.87 11.06
N LEU A 74 17.14 9.71 10.95
CA LEU A 74 15.74 9.52 11.30
C LEU A 74 15.65 9.03 12.74
N THR A 75 14.95 9.76 13.60
CA THR A 75 14.65 9.34 14.97
C THR A 75 13.20 8.93 15.05
N LEU A 76 12.94 7.69 15.45
CA LEU A 76 11.58 7.19 15.70
C LEU A 76 11.42 6.96 17.21
N SER A 77 10.36 7.50 17.79
CA SER A 77 10.07 7.34 19.22
C SER A 77 9.99 5.85 19.60
N GLY A 78 10.66 5.47 20.69
CA GLY A 78 10.77 4.06 21.11
C GLY A 78 11.69 3.20 20.25
N SER A 79 12.32 3.76 19.22
CA SER A 79 13.39 3.14 18.43
C SER A 79 14.70 3.93 18.58
N GLY A 80 15.82 3.32 18.20
CA GLY A 80 17.09 4.04 18.10
C GLY A 80 17.10 5.04 16.92
N ALA A 81 18.09 5.93 16.93
CA ALA A 81 18.36 6.80 15.79
C ALA A 81 18.90 5.99 14.60
N ILE A 82 18.27 6.15 13.43
CA ILE A 82 18.67 5.54 12.16
C ILE A 82 19.54 6.56 11.43
N LYS A 83 20.86 6.35 11.47
CA LYS A 83 21.84 7.20 10.79
C LYS A 83 21.87 6.90 9.29
N SER A 84 22.32 7.89 8.52
CA SER A 84 22.48 7.78 7.07
C SER A 84 21.19 7.34 6.36
N PHE A 85 20.05 7.77 6.89
CA PHE A 85 18.74 7.49 6.31
C PHE A 85 18.56 8.30 5.02
N GLN A 86 18.10 7.63 3.98
CA GLN A 86 17.85 8.24 2.68
C GLN A 86 16.35 8.41 2.47
N PHE A 87 15.95 9.59 2.02
CA PHE A 87 14.57 9.86 1.63
C PHE A 87 14.52 10.75 0.39
N GLY A 88 13.33 10.90 -0.17
CA GLY A 88 13.10 11.76 -1.32
C GLY A 88 12.63 13.13 -0.91
N CYS A 89 13.22 14.19 -1.45
CA CYS A 89 12.64 15.54 -1.42
C CYS A 89 11.75 15.70 -2.66
N SER A 90 10.44 15.79 -2.44
CA SER A 90 9.44 16.08 -3.49
C SER A 90 9.68 17.50 -4.03
N HIS A 91 9.67 17.65 -5.36
CA HIS A 91 9.73 18.96 -6.05
C HIS A 91 8.43 19.27 -6.79
N ALA A 92 7.68 18.23 -7.15
CA ALA A 92 6.40 18.33 -7.81
C ALA A 92 5.51 17.17 -7.39
N GLU A 93 4.26 17.48 -7.09
CA GLU A 93 3.27 16.50 -6.65
C GLU A 93 1.89 16.84 -7.18
N SER A 94 1.07 15.80 -7.38
CA SER A 94 -0.27 15.93 -7.93
C SER A 94 -1.14 14.81 -7.37
N GLY A 95 -2.38 15.14 -7.01
CA GLY A 95 -3.37 14.18 -6.52
C GLY A 95 -3.38 13.94 -5.01
N PHE A 96 -2.44 14.52 -4.24
CA PHE A 96 -2.47 14.49 -2.77
C PHE A 96 -3.36 15.62 -2.24
N LYS A 97 -4.28 15.28 -1.33
CA LYS A 97 -5.28 16.22 -0.76
C LYS A 97 -5.23 16.29 0.76
N ASP A 98 -4.25 15.64 1.39
CA ASP A 98 -4.08 15.64 2.83
C ASP A 98 -3.17 16.78 3.30
N GLN A 99 -3.03 16.92 4.63
CA GLN A 99 -2.14 17.91 5.25
C GLN A 99 -0.86 17.24 5.77
N THR A 100 -0.23 16.38 4.96
CA THR A 100 1.00 15.70 5.35
C THR A 100 2.24 16.37 4.73
N ASP A 101 3.36 16.32 5.47
CA ASP A 101 4.67 16.79 4.96
C ASP A 101 5.41 15.71 4.15
N GLY A 102 4.77 14.55 3.96
CA GLY A 102 5.29 13.45 3.15
C GLY A 102 4.82 12.06 3.58
N LEU A 103 5.28 11.06 2.81
CA LEU A 103 4.87 9.66 2.91
C LEU A 103 5.99 8.75 3.43
N MET A 104 5.62 7.83 4.32
CA MET A 104 6.52 6.81 4.84
C MET A 104 6.33 5.47 4.11
N GLY A 105 7.27 5.11 3.24
CA GLY A 105 7.22 3.85 2.51
C GLY A 105 7.54 2.62 3.38
N LEU A 106 6.56 1.75 3.58
CA LEU A 106 6.70 0.47 4.32
C LEU A 106 6.83 -0.76 3.39
N GLY A 107 6.81 -0.55 2.08
CA GLY A 107 6.94 -1.60 1.08
C GLY A 107 8.27 -2.35 1.14
N GLY A 108 8.44 -3.38 0.33
CA GLY A 108 9.68 -4.18 0.32
C GLY A 108 10.76 -3.69 -0.66
N GLY A 109 10.64 -2.46 -1.18
CA GLY A 109 11.63 -1.83 -2.05
C GLY A 109 12.83 -1.30 -1.26
N ALA A 110 13.99 -1.14 -1.91
CA ALA A 110 15.24 -0.79 -1.23
C ALA A 110 15.19 0.54 -0.45
N GLN A 111 14.40 1.50 -0.95
CA GLN A 111 14.24 2.83 -0.35
C GLN A 111 13.22 2.86 0.81
N SER A 112 12.52 1.76 1.08
CA SER A 112 11.56 1.70 2.20
C SER A 112 12.25 1.82 3.55
N LEU A 113 11.50 2.30 4.55
CA LEU A 113 11.96 2.31 5.94
C LEU A 113 12.33 0.89 6.40
N VAL A 114 11.52 -0.11 6.02
CA VAL A 114 11.73 -1.52 6.38
C VAL A 114 13.05 -2.06 5.81
N SER A 115 13.39 -1.71 4.57
CA SER A 115 14.63 -2.20 3.94
C SER A 115 15.86 -1.47 4.43
N GLN A 116 15.80 -0.15 4.60
CA GLN A 116 16.93 0.64 5.09
C GLN A 116 17.32 0.30 6.53
N THR A 117 16.36 -0.16 7.34
CA THR A 117 16.57 -0.50 8.76
C THR A 117 16.70 -1.99 9.02
N ALA A 118 16.69 -2.82 7.97
CA ALA A 118 16.66 -4.27 8.07
C ALA A 118 17.88 -4.88 8.77
N ALA A 119 19.04 -4.21 8.76
CA ALA A 119 20.22 -4.66 9.47
C ALA A 119 20.03 -4.66 11.00
N THR A 120 19.22 -3.71 11.50
CA THR A 120 18.97 -3.54 12.93
C THR A 120 17.72 -4.30 13.38
N TYR A 121 16.63 -4.17 12.62
CA TYR A 121 15.32 -4.70 13.03
C TYR A 121 14.88 -5.93 12.24
N GLY A 122 15.59 -6.32 11.18
CA GLY A 122 15.13 -7.33 10.24
C GLY A 122 14.09 -6.78 9.25
N LYS A 123 13.60 -7.63 8.34
CA LYS A 123 12.68 -7.25 7.25
C LYS A 123 11.21 -7.46 7.62
N SER A 124 10.87 -7.21 8.88
CA SER A 124 9.54 -7.39 9.43
C SER A 124 9.09 -6.12 10.11
N PHE A 125 7.79 -5.90 10.14
CA PHE A 125 7.17 -4.81 10.87
C PHE A 125 5.73 -5.22 11.18
N SER A 126 5.13 -4.54 12.16
CA SER A 126 3.71 -4.66 12.48
C SER A 126 3.14 -3.29 12.72
N TYR A 127 1.88 -3.10 12.36
CA TYR A 127 1.17 -1.86 12.63
C TYR A 127 -0.27 -2.12 13.05
N CYS A 128 -0.83 -1.19 13.80
CA CYS A 128 -2.25 -1.09 14.09
C CYS A 128 -2.69 0.30 13.67
N LEU A 129 -3.56 0.38 12.65
CA LEU A 129 -4.16 1.65 12.24
C LEU A 129 -5.31 1.97 13.19
N PRO A 130 -5.37 3.19 13.73
CA PRO A 130 -6.49 3.60 14.56
C PRO A 130 -7.76 3.72 13.70
N PRO A 131 -8.95 3.41 14.25
CA PRO A 131 -10.20 3.49 13.51
C PRO A 131 -10.65 4.95 13.26
N THR A 132 -10.13 5.90 14.03
CA THR A 132 -10.46 7.33 13.96
C THR A 132 -9.21 8.18 14.08
N SER A 133 -9.25 9.39 13.51
CA SER A 133 -8.13 10.35 13.51
C SER A 133 -7.73 10.88 14.88
N GLY A 134 -8.58 10.73 15.90
CA GLY A 134 -8.30 11.13 17.28
C GLY A 134 -7.65 10.05 18.15
N SER A 135 -7.45 8.84 17.61
CA SER A 135 -6.89 7.72 18.36
C SER A 135 -5.46 7.42 17.89
N SER A 136 -4.61 6.94 18.80
CA SER A 136 -3.25 6.51 18.46
C SER A 136 -3.22 5.04 18.07
N GLY A 137 -2.52 4.73 16.99
CA GLY A 137 -2.12 3.38 16.61
C GLY A 137 -0.67 3.10 16.99
N PHE A 138 -0.07 2.09 16.36
CA PHE A 138 1.37 1.86 16.46
C PHE A 138 1.97 1.39 15.13
N LEU A 139 3.27 1.61 14.99
CA LEU A 139 4.14 0.97 14.01
C LEU A 139 5.37 0.47 14.77
N THR A 140 5.70 -0.80 14.60
CA THR A 140 6.90 -1.40 15.20
C THR A 140 7.74 -2.02 14.10
N LEU A 141 9.04 -1.71 14.10
CA LEU A 141 10.01 -2.33 13.24
C LEU A 141 10.56 -3.59 13.92
N GLY A 142 10.66 -4.65 13.13
CA GLY A 142 11.10 -5.97 13.55
C GLY A 142 9.97 -6.96 13.79
N GLY A 143 10.37 -8.22 13.94
CA GLY A 143 9.48 -9.32 14.26
C GLY A 143 9.54 -9.67 15.76
N PRO A 144 8.55 -10.41 16.27
CA PRO A 144 8.59 -10.92 17.64
C PRO A 144 9.86 -11.74 17.85
N SER A 145 10.61 -11.43 18.91
CA SER A 145 11.74 -12.26 19.34
C SER A 145 11.21 -13.60 19.86
N GLY A 146 11.70 -14.72 19.30
CA GLY A 146 11.40 -16.05 19.84
C GLY A 146 10.44 -16.95 19.05
N GLY A 147 10.15 -16.66 17.78
CA GLY A 147 9.61 -17.68 16.87
C GLY A 147 8.17 -18.09 17.16
N GLY A 148 7.27 -17.11 17.19
CA GLY A 148 5.84 -17.35 17.21
C GLY A 148 5.13 -16.33 18.08
N ALA A 149 4.45 -15.37 17.47
CA ALA A 149 3.55 -14.56 18.23
C ALA A 149 2.27 -15.38 18.46
N SER A 150 2.11 -15.89 19.68
CA SER A 150 0.87 -16.51 20.12
C SER A 150 -0.30 -15.57 19.80
N GLY A 151 -1.32 -16.07 19.09
CA GLY A 151 -2.50 -15.28 18.71
C GLY A 151 -2.49 -14.72 17.28
N PHE A 152 -1.45 -14.95 16.49
CA PHE A 152 -1.44 -14.57 15.07
C PHE A 152 -1.87 -15.73 14.15
N VAL A 153 -2.69 -15.41 13.16
CA VAL A 153 -2.96 -16.30 12.03
C VAL A 153 -2.06 -15.87 10.87
N THR A 154 -1.31 -16.81 10.32
CA THR A 154 -0.33 -16.52 9.27
C THR A 154 -0.77 -17.10 7.93
N THR A 155 -0.44 -16.38 6.86
CA THR A 155 -0.52 -16.88 5.48
C THR A 155 0.80 -16.63 4.75
N ARG A 156 1.06 -17.39 3.70
CA ARG A 156 2.27 -17.19 2.89
C ARG A 156 2.19 -15.84 2.17
N MET A 157 3.14 -14.97 2.45
CA MET A 157 3.32 -13.73 1.72
C MET A 157 3.79 -14.01 0.29
N LEU A 158 3.05 -13.48 -0.69
CA LEU A 158 3.42 -13.46 -2.10
C LEU A 158 4.31 -12.25 -2.37
N ARG A 159 5.41 -12.46 -3.08
CA ARG A 159 6.40 -11.43 -3.38
C ARG A 159 6.82 -11.53 -4.83
N SER A 160 6.83 -10.39 -5.53
CA SER A 160 7.37 -10.28 -6.88
C SER A 160 8.83 -9.80 -6.81
N ARG A 161 9.72 -10.43 -7.57
CA ARG A 161 11.09 -9.92 -7.73
C ARG A 161 11.12 -8.69 -8.64
N GLN A 162 10.18 -8.58 -9.56
CA GLN A 162 10.06 -7.49 -10.51
C GLN A 162 9.50 -6.22 -9.86
N ILE A 163 8.54 -6.37 -8.94
CA ILE A 163 7.99 -5.26 -8.16
C ILE A 163 8.06 -5.56 -6.66
N PRO A 164 9.27 -5.46 -6.06
CA PRO A 164 9.50 -5.81 -4.67
C PRO A 164 8.84 -4.86 -3.67
N THR A 165 8.19 -3.78 -4.10
CA THR A 165 7.49 -2.89 -3.17
C THR A 165 6.26 -3.56 -2.53
N PHE A 166 5.49 -4.35 -3.28
CA PHE A 166 4.18 -4.80 -2.83
C PHE A 166 4.19 -6.07 -1.98
N TYR A 167 3.36 -6.11 -0.94
CA TYR A 167 3.05 -7.32 -0.18
C TYR A 167 1.78 -7.95 -0.71
N GLY A 168 1.88 -9.20 -1.18
CA GLY A 168 0.73 -9.95 -1.66
C GLY A 168 0.31 -11.05 -0.68
N ALA A 169 -0.96 -11.41 -0.72
CA ALA A 169 -1.52 -12.60 -0.09
C ALA A 169 -2.37 -13.38 -1.11
N ARG A 170 -2.56 -14.68 -0.89
CA ARG A 170 -3.44 -15.49 -1.74
C ARG A 170 -4.85 -15.49 -1.16
N LEU A 171 -5.76 -14.74 -1.78
CA LEU A 171 -7.19 -14.87 -1.53
C LEU A 171 -7.70 -16.16 -2.21
N GLN A 172 -8.48 -16.95 -1.48
CA GLN A 172 -9.03 -18.22 -2.00
C GLN A 172 -10.53 -18.12 -2.28
N ASP A 173 -11.26 -17.49 -1.35
CA ASP A 173 -12.70 -17.25 -1.44
C ASP A 173 -13.06 -16.13 -0.46
N ILE A 174 -14.30 -15.67 -0.54
CA ILE A 174 -14.91 -14.70 0.38
C ILE A 174 -16.09 -15.39 1.05
N ALA A 175 -16.36 -15.07 2.32
CA ALA A 175 -17.52 -15.59 3.03
C ALA A 175 -18.35 -14.46 3.63
N VAL A 176 -19.67 -14.56 3.53
CA VAL A 176 -20.64 -13.63 4.11
C VAL A 176 -21.54 -14.41 5.07
N GLY A 177 -21.64 -13.98 6.33
CA GLY A 177 -22.41 -14.71 7.35
C GLY A 177 -21.95 -16.16 7.56
N GLY A 178 -20.65 -16.43 7.38
CA GLY A 178 -20.07 -17.78 7.48
C GLY A 178 -20.25 -18.66 6.25
N LYS A 179 -20.97 -18.21 5.21
CA LYS A 179 -21.16 -18.96 3.96
C LYS A 179 -20.19 -18.46 2.88
N LYS A 180 -19.38 -19.38 2.35
CA LYS A 180 -18.49 -19.12 1.21
C LYS A 180 -19.29 -18.76 -0.05
N LEU A 181 -18.75 -17.83 -0.84
CA LEU A 181 -19.35 -17.38 -2.10
C LEU A 181 -19.05 -18.33 -3.27
N GLY A 182 -18.09 -19.25 -3.12
CA GLY A 182 -17.75 -20.22 -4.17
C GLY A 182 -17.02 -19.57 -5.35
N LEU A 183 -16.26 -18.51 -5.08
CA LEU A 183 -15.50 -17.82 -6.12
C LEU A 183 -14.37 -18.71 -6.63
N SER A 184 -14.14 -18.70 -7.95
CA SER A 184 -13.06 -19.50 -8.54
C SER A 184 -11.69 -19.01 -8.04
N PRO A 185 -10.86 -19.89 -7.43
CA PRO A 185 -9.52 -19.51 -6.99
C PRO A 185 -8.63 -19.03 -8.13
N SER A 186 -8.92 -19.42 -9.38
CA SER A 186 -8.19 -18.96 -10.57
C SER A 186 -8.32 -17.45 -10.79
N GLY A 187 -9.46 -16.85 -10.40
CA GLY A 187 -9.69 -15.41 -10.45
C GLY A 187 -8.73 -14.63 -9.56
N PHE A 188 -8.21 -15.25 -8.49
CA PHE A 188 -7.28 -14.64 -7.54
C PHE A 188 -5.83 -15.13 -7.71
N SER A 189 -5.53 -15.80 -8.83
CA SER A 189 -4.22 -16.44 -9.06
C SER A 189 -3.04 -15.46 -9.05
N ALA A 190 -3.26 -14.20 -9.43
CA ALA A 190 -2.27 -13.12 -9.39
C ALA A 190 -1.91 -12.67 -7.96
N GLY A 191 -2.71 -13.06 -6.96
CA GLY A 191 -2.62 -12.58 -5.59
C GLY A 191 -3.45 -11.32 -5.35
N SER A 192 -3.56 -10.96 -4.08
CA SER A 192 -4.23 -9.75 -3.59
C SER A 192 -3.21 -8.90 -2.85
N LEU A 193 -3.18 -7.61 -3.13
CA LEU A 193 -2.24 -6.68 -2.48
C LEU A 193 -2.78 -6.28 -1.11
N VAL A 194 -1.89 -6.17 -0.13
CA VAL A 194 -2.16 -5.50 1.14
C VAL A 194 -1.67 -4.07 0.99
N ASP A 195 -2.60 -3.12 1.05
CA ASP A 195 -2.34 -1.72 0.75
C ASP A 195 -2.98 -0.83 1.81
N SER A 196 -2.16 -0.05 2.52
CA SER A 196 -2.62 0.94 3.49
C SER A 196 -2.98 2.27 2.86
N GLY A 197 -2.57 2.53 1.61
CA GLY A 197 -2.92 3.75 0.87
C GLY A 197 -4.33 3.71 0.26
N ALA A 198 -5.00 2.56 0.28
CA ALA A 198 -6.36 2.40 -0.20
C ALA A 198 -7.36 2.46 0.97
N VAL A 199 -8.19 3.51 1.01
CA VAL A 199 -9.23 3.68 2.04
C VAL A 199 -10.28 2.57 2.01
N ILE A 200 -10.56 2.02 0.81
CA ILE A 200 -11.55 0.95 0.59
C ILE A 200 -10.91 -0.27 -0.08
N THR A 201 -11.40 -1.45 0.29
CA THR A 201 -11.00 -2.69 -0.39
C THR A 201 -11.56 -2.71 -1.80
N ARG A 202 -10.70 -2.91 -2.79
CA ARG A 202 -11.09 -3.05 -4.20
C ARG A 202 -11.05 -4.52 -4.60
N LEU A 203 -12.14 -4.99 -5.22
CA LEU A 203 -12.31 -6.38 -5.65
C LEU A 203 -12.48 -6.44 -7.17
N LEU A 204 -12.13 -7.59 -7.74
CA LEU A 204 -12.51 -7.90 -9.12
C LEU A 204 -14.05 -7.82 -9.26
N PRO A 205 -14.59 -7.32 -10.38
CA PRO A 205 -16.04 -7.14 -10.57
C PRO A 205 -16.85 -8.38 -10.23
N THR A 206 -16.39 -9.57 -10.64
CA THR A 206 -17.07 -10.84 -10.32
C THR A 206 -17.13 -11.10 -8.81
N ALA A 207 -16.03 -10.87 -8.09
CA ALA A 207 -15.97 -11.02 -6.64
C ALA A 207 -16.79 -9.94 -5.92
N TYR A 208 -16.72 -8.69 -6.40
CA TYR A 208 -17.50 -7.57 -5.87
C TYR A 208 -19.00 -7.81 -6.04
N SER A 209 -19.46 -8.20 -7.23
CA SER A 209 -20.87 -8.50 -7.49
C SER A 209 -21.37 -9.62 -6.59
N ALA A 210 -20.62 -10.72 -6.46
CA ALA A 210 -20.99 -11.82 -5.58
C ALA A 210 -21.07 -11.38 -4.10
N LEU A 211 -20.08 -10.61 -3.63
CA LEU A 211 -20.06 -10.07 -2.27
C LEU A 211 -21.24 -9.12 -2.03
N SER A 212 -21.46 -8.17 -2.94
CA SER A 212 -22.52 -7.16 -2.85
C SER A 212 -23.90 -7.82 -2.83
N SER A 213 -24.14 -8.78 -3.72
CA SER A 213 -25.39 -9.55 -3.73
C SER A 213 -25.61 -10.32 -2.42
N ALA A 214 -24.62 -11.09 -1.96
CA ALA A 214 -24.74 -11.86 -0.72
C ALA A 214 -24.92 -10.96 0.52
N PHE A 215 -24.24 -9.81 0.56
CA PHE A 215 -24.41 -8.83 1.63
C PHE A 215 -25.81 -8.22 1.61
N LYS A 216 -26.30 -7.74 0.46
CA LYS A 216 -27.66 -7.20 0.30
C LYS A 216 -28.72 -8.24 0.68
N ASP A 217 -28.51 -9.50 0.31
CA ASP A 217 -29.39 -10.61 0.71
C ASP A 217 -29.44 -10.82 2.23
N GLY A 218 -28.29 -10.72 2.91
CA GLY A 218 -28.21 -10.80 4.37
C GLY A 218 -28.77 -9.57 5.10
N MET A 219 -28.88 -8.43 4.41
CA MET A 219 -29.30 -7.15 4.97
C MET A 219 -30.77 -6.79 4.65
N LYS A 220 -31.58 -7.72 4.12
CA LYS A 220 -32.99 -7.49 3.73
C LYS A 220 -33.89 -6.87 4.80
N GLN A 221 -33.55 -7.04 6.07
CA GLN A 221 -34.29 -6.48 7.21
C GLN A 221 -34.05 -4.98 7.43
N TYR A 222 -33.05 -4.39 6.76
CA TYR A 222 -32.72 -2.98 6.87
C TYR A 222 -33.21 -2.22 5.62
N PRO A 223 -33.80 -1.03 5.79
CA PRO A 223 -34.19 -0.20 4.65
C PRO A 223 -32.96 0.25 3.87
N ASN A 224 -33.06 0.26 2.54
CA ASN A 224 -32.01 0.84 1.70
C ASN A 224 -31.87 2.33 2.01
N VAL A 225 -30.64 2.78 2.24
CA VAL A 225 -30.33 4.20 2.23
C VAL A 225 -30.50 4.68 0.78
N ARG A 226 -31.26 5.77 0.58
CA ARG A 226 -31.39 6.37 -0.75
C ARG A 226 -30.04 6.99 -1.11
N SER A 227 -29.46 6.52 -2.22
CA SER A 227 -28.36 7.18 -2.95
C SER A 227 -28.87 8.45 -3.61
#